data_AF-A0A4Y9Y5N9-F1
#
_entry.id   AF-A0A4Y9Y5N9-F1
#
_cell.length_a   1.000
_cell.length_b   1.000
_cell.length_c   1.000
_cell.angle_alpha   90.00
_cell.angle_beta   90.00
_cell.angle_gamma   90.00
#
_symmetry.space_group_name_H-M   'P 1'
#
loop_
_entity.id
_entity.type
_entity.pdbx_description
1 polymer ?
#
loop_
_entity_poly.entity_id
_entity_poly.type
_entity_poly.pdbx_seq_one_letter_code
_entity_poly.pdbx_strand_id
1 'polypeptide(L)'
;MPIDDPAQLVEEFKKSGEFDRLRRELLAQFRSSDAMDTLMSRVEDIVKERLASDQKLHYVPETVMTRELMQELDRYPLVERAASETRAFTDPTFTSGIRNSIKTILQDDRRNEGKFVDGMDIDGIEEETPMDEGTPEDDETRVVRFVNYARSEPDLDPRDEPTSEDPHEGVAPKIGLDD
;
A
#
# COMPACT_ATOMS: atom_id res chain seq x y z
N MET A 1 -20.82 -26.79 -5.18
CA MET A 1 -19.98 -27.96 -5.50
C MET A 1 -19.21 -28.25 -4.24
N PRO A 2 -19.18 -29.50 -3.78
CA PRO A 2 -18.38 -29.88 -2.63
C PRO A 2 -16.94 -29.42 -2.80
N ILE A 3 -16.32 -28.93 -1.73
CA ILE A 3 -14.88 -28.73 -1.69
C ILE A 3 -14.22 -30.11 -1.53
N ASP A 4 -13.82 -30.71 -2.65
CA ASP A 4 -13.20 -32.03 -2.73
C ASP A 4 -11.67 -31.98 -2.90
N ASP A 5 -11.13 -30.84 -3.34
CA ASP A 5 -9.71 -30.64 -3.61
C ASP A 5 -9.14 -29.40 -2.89
N PRO A 6 -7.88 -29.42 -2.41
CA PRO A 6 -7.27 -28.25 -1.76
C PRO A 6 -7.27 -26.98 -2.61
N ALA A 7 -7.21 -27.08 -3.95
CA ALA A 7 -7.29 -25.90 -4.80
C ALA A 7 -8.67 -25.22 -4.70
N GLN A 8 -9.74 -26.01 -4.61
CA GLN A 8 -11.10 -25.48 -4.45
C GLN A 8 -11.26 -24.75 -3.11
N LEU A 9 -10.64 -25.28 -2.04
CA LEU A 9 -10.64 -24.61 -0.73
C LEU A 9 -9.96 -23.24 -0.80
N VAL A 10 -8.83 -23.15 -1.52
CA VAL A 10 -8.12 -21.88 -1.71
C VAL A 10 -8.96 -20.89 -2.52
N GLU A 11 -9.65 -21.35 -3.55
CA GLU A 11 -10.53 -20.49 -4.34
C GLU A 11 -11.74 -19.99 -3.52
N GLU A 12 -12.40 -20.85 -2.75
CA GLU A 12 -13.47 -20.41 -1.84
C GLU A 12 -12.95 -19.49 -0.74
N PHE A 13 -11.74 -19.73 -0.24
CA PHE A 13 -11.06 -18.84 0.70
C PHE A 13 -10.81 -17.44 0.12
N LYS A 14 -10.37 -17.35 -1.15
CA LYS A 14 -10.24 -16.07 -1.85
C LYS A 14 -11.61 -15.40 -2.05
N LYS A 15 -12.62 -16.15 -2.49
CA LYS A 15 -13.99 -15.62 -2.70
C LYS A 15 -14.64 -15.09 -1.43
N SER A 16 -14.33 -15.69 -0.28
CA SER A 16 -14.82 -15.23 1.03
C SER A 16 -14.31 -13.84 1.45
N GLY A 17 -13.26 -13.32 0.79
CA GLY A 17 -12.60 -12.07 1.16
C GLY A 17 -11.64 -12.18 2.36
N GLU A 18 -11.53 -13.36 2.99
CA GLU A 18 -10.59 -13.60 4.08
C GLU A 18 -9.14 -13.48 3.63
N PHE A 19 -8.83 -13.81 2.37
CA PHE A 19 -7.51 -13.57 1.78
C PHE A 19 -7.13 -12.08 1.79
N ASP A 20 -8.03 -11.20 1.34
CA ASP A 20 -7.79 -9.76 1.31
C ASP A 20 -7.76 -9.14 2.71
N ARG A 21 -8.53 -9.70 3.65
CA ARG A 21 -8.43 -9.36 5.07
C ARG A 21 -7.05 -9.69 5.61
N LEU A 22 -6.56 -10.92 5.41
CA LEU A 22 -5.22 -11.33 5.86
C LEU A 22 -4.12 -10.48 5.23
N ARG A 23 -4.21 -10.20 3.93
CA ARG A 23 -3.26 -9.35 3.23
C ARG A 23 -3.19 -7.96 3.87
N ARG A 24 -4.33 -7.35 4.18
CA ARG A 24 -4.40 -6.03 4.83
C ARG A 24 -3.84 -6.07 6.25
N GLU A 25 -4.17 -7.10 7.01
CA GLU A 25 -3.68 -7.30 8.37
C GLU A 25 -2.15 -7.49 8.39
N LEU A 26 -1.61 -8.35 7.53
CA LEU A 26 -0.17 -8.55 7.38
C LEU A 26 0.55 -7.26 7.00
N LEU A 27 -0.01 -6.49 6.06
CA LEU A 27 0.56 -5.20 5.67
C LEU A 27 0.52 -4.19 6.83
N ALA A 28 -0.56 -4.17 7.61
CA ALA A 28 -0.68 -3.31 8.78
C ALA A 28 0.36 -3.68 9.86
N GLN A 29 0.48 -4.97 10.19
CA GLN A 29 1.47 -5.48 11.13
C GLN A 29 2.89 -5.14 10.69
N PHE A 30 3.20 -5.36 9.41
CA PHE A 30 4.51 -5.02 8.84
C PHE A 30 4.85 -3.54 9.02
N ARG A 31 3.91 -2.65 8.68
CA ARG A 31 4.09 -1.19 8.81
C ARG A 31 4.30 -0.72 10.25
N SER A 32 3.76 -1.43 11.22
CA SER A 32 3.94 -1.13 12.66
C SER A 32 5.12 -1.87 13.30
N SER A 33 5.88 -2.66 12.54
CA SER A 33 6.95 -3.51 13.08
C SER A 33 8.34 -2.92 12.86
N ASP A 34 9.30 -3.37 13.67
CA ASP A 34 10.73 -3.04 13.54
C ASP A 34 11.32 -3.44 12.17
N ALA A 35 10.67 -4.35 11.43
CA ALA A 35 11.08 -4.72 10.08
C ALA A 35 10.91 -3.56 9.09
N MET A 36 9.96 -2.65 9.32
CA MET A 36 9.82 -1.42 8.52
C MET A 36 10.99 -0.48 8.75
N ASP A 37 11.42 -0.30 10.01
CA ASP A 37 12.56 0.55 10.34
C ASP A 37 13.85 -0.02 9.75
N THR A 38 14.01 -1.34 9.81
CA THR A 38 15.14 -2.05 9.19
C THR A 38 15.14 -1.87 7.66
N LEU A 39 13.98 -1.98 7.03
CA LEU A 39 13.81 -1.72 5.59
C LEU A 39 14.22 -0.29 5.22
N MET A 40 13.73 0.70 5.96
CA MET A 40 14.01 2.11 5.69
C MET A 40 15.48 2.44 5.90
N SER A 41 16.09 1.93 6.98
CA SER A 41 17.53 2.04 7.22
C SER A 41 18.35 1.49 6.04
N ARG A 42 17.95 0.33 5.51
CA ARG A 42 18.64 -0.27 4.36
C ARG A 42 18.48 0.53 3.08
N VAL A 43 17.30 1.09 2.83
CA VAL A 43 17.04 1.99 1.71
C VAL A 43 17.94 3.22 1.81
N GLU A 44 18.02 3.84 2.99
CA GLU A 44 18.89 4.99 3.23
C GLU A 44 20.36 4.67 2.97
N ASP A 45 20.85 3.51 3.44
CA ASP A 45 22.23 3.09 3.23
C ASP A 45 22.56 2.95 1.75
N ILE A 46 21.68 2.30 0.97
CA ILE A 46 21.85 2.12 -0.47
C ILE A 46 21.85 3.48 -1.19
N VAL A 47 20.95 4.38 -0.82
CA VAL A 47 20.90 5.73 -1.41
C VAL A 47 22.17 6.51 -1.07
N LYS A 48 22.63 6.48 0.18
CA LYS A 48 23.88 7.15 0.60
C LYS A 48 25.08 6.59 -0.16
N GLU A 49 25.18 5.27 -0.30
CA GLU A 49 26.23 4.60 -1.07
C GLU A 49 26.19 4.99 -2.56
N ARG A 50 24.99 5.03 -3.16
CA ARG A 50 24.81 5.41 -4.57
C ARG A 50 25.17 6.87 -4.83
N LEU A 51 24.78 7.79 -3.95
CA LEU A 51 25.12 9.21 -4.05
C LEU A 51 26.60 9.51 -3.78
N ALA A 52 27.25 8.70 -2.94
CA ALA A 52 28.69 8.81 -2.68
C ALA A 52 29.53 8.25 -3.83
N SER A 53 29.06 7.19 -4.48
CA SER A 53 29.76 6.53 -5.59
C SER A 53 29.61 7.26 -6.93
N ASP A 54 28.46 7.88 -7.20
CA ASP A 54 28.19 8.56 -8.46
C ASP A 54 27.97 10.06 -8.25
N GLN A 55 29.07 10.81 -8.32
CA GLN A 55 29.04 12.26 -8.14
C GLN A 55 28.23 12.99 -9.22
N LYS A 56 27.96 12.33 -10.37
CA LYS A 56 27.16 12.92 -11.45
C LYS A 56 25.69 13.10 -11.06
N LEU A 57 25.20 12.27 -10.13
CA LEU A 57 23.83 12.36 -9.61
C LEU A 57 23.54 13.70 -8.92
N HIS A 58 24.56 14.39 -8.40
CA HIS A 58 24.40 15.71 -7.77
C HIS A 58 24.16 16.84 -8.79
N TYR A 59 24.45 16.61 -10.07
CA TYR A 59 24.36 17.63 -11.11
C TYR A 59 23.18 17.41 -12.06
N VAL A 60 22.44 16.31 -11.92
CA VAL A 60 21.22 16.04 -12.71
C VAL A 60 19.99 16.61 -12.00
N PRO A 61 18.90 16.88 -12.73
CA PRO A 61 17.63 17.27 -12.12
C PRO A 61 17.14 16.22 -11.12
N GLU A 62 16.47 16.67 -10.06
CA GLU A 62 15.95 15.82 -8.98
C GLU A 62 15.07 14.68 -9.50
N THR A 63 14.27 14.93 -10.54
CA THR A 63 13.42 13.91 -11.17
C THR A 63 14.20 12.77 -11.81
N VAL A 64 15.39 13.06 -12.35
CA VAL A 64 16.29 12.05 -12.93
C VAL A 64 17.03 11.33 -11.81
N MET A 65 17.53 12.07 -10.82
CA MET A 65 18.20 11.48 -9.65
C MET A 65 17.29 10.49 -8.91
N THR A 66 16.06 10.89 -8.60
CA THR A 66 15.08 10.02 -7.92
C THR A 66 14.78 8.77 -8.73
N ARG A 67 14.62 8.89 -10.05
CA ARG A 67 14.42 7.74 -10.94
C ARG A 67 15.63 6.77 -10.93
N GLU A 68 16.85 7.29 -10.96
CA GLU A 68 18.07 6.46 -10.90
C GLU A 68 18.21 5.77 -9.53
N LEU A 69 17.90 6.48 -8.44
CA LEU A 69 17.89 5.90 -7.10
C LEU A 69 16.83 4.81 -6.95
N MET A 70 15.64 5.00 -7.51
CA MET A 70 14.59 3.96 -7.52
C MET A 70 15.03 2.72 -8.30
N GLN A 71 15.65 2.90 -9.47
CA GLN A 71 16.20 1.78 -10.26
C GLN A 71 17.31 1.04 -9.51
N GLU A 72 18.11 1.74 -8.69
CA GLU A 72 19.12 1.10 -7.86
C GLU A 72 18.45 0.26 -6.76
N LEU A 73 17.45 0.80 -6.08
CA LEU A 73 16.71 0.07 -5.03
C LEU A 73 16.04 -1.19 -5.57
N ASP A 74 15.50 -1.16 -6.79
CA ASP A 74 14.87 -2.32 -7.45
C ASP A 74 15.85 -3.49 -7.69
N ARG A 75 17.16 -3.27 -7.66
CA ARG A 75 18.17 -4.34 -7.79
C ARG A 75 18.31 -5.19 -6.53
N TYR A 76 17.79 -4.72 -5.41
CA TYR A 76 17.90 -5.38 -4.12
C TYR A 76 16.54 -5.96 -3.73
N PRO A 77 16.45 -7.24 -3.29
CA PRO A 77 15.21 -7.85 -2.83
C PRO A 77 14.87 -7.36 -1.40
N LEU A 78 14.65 -6.06 -1.25
CA LEU A 78 14.50 -5.40 0.05
C LEU A 78 13.18 -5.78 0.73
N VAL A 79 12.10 -5.77 -0.04
CA VAL A 79 10.76 -6.05 0.47
C VAL A 79 10.63 -7.53 0.85
N GLU A 80 11.13 -8.44 0.03
CA GLU A 80 11.10 -9.87 0.30
C GLU A 80 11.89 -10.21 1.57
N ARG A 81 13.07 -9.58 1.75
CA ARG A 81 13.87 -9.74 2.96
C ARG A 81 13.14 -9.21 4.20
N ALA A 82 12.65 -7.98 4.17
CA ALA A 82 11.93 -7.39 5.29
C ALA A 82 10.65 -8.18 5.63
N ALA A 83 9.92 -8.67 4.62
CA ALA A 83 8.76 -9.53 4.82
C ALA A 83 9.12 -10.87 5.48
N SER A 84 10.27 -11.47 5.12
CA SER A 84 10.73 -12.73 5.72
C SER A 84 11.15 -12.59 7.20
N GLU A 85 11.59 -11.40 7.60
CA GLU A 85 11.94 -11.09 8.99
C GLU A 85 10.70 -10.83 9.85
N THR A 86 9.57 -10.55 9.21
CA THR A 86 8.30 -10.29 9.89
C THR A 86 7.74 -11.61 10.43
N ARG A 87 7.78 -11.79 11.74
CA ARG A 87 7.32 -13.00 12.45
C ARG A 87 5.80 -13.16 12.52
N ALA A 88 5.03 -12.62 11.55
CA ALA A 88 3.57 -12.62 11.58
C ALA A 88 2.96 -14.03 11.71
N PHE A 89 3.56 -15.04 11.07
CA PHE A 89 3.12 -16.44 11.18
C PHE A 89 3.55 -17.15 12.48
N THR A 90 4.33 -16.47 13.33
CA THR A 90 4.70 -17.01 14.65
C THR A 90 3.60 -16.72 15.69
N ASP A 91 2.69 -15.80 15.40
CA ASP A 91 1.57 -15.48 16.28
C ASP A 91 0.51 -16.60 16.25
N PRO A 92 0.27 -17.28 17.39
CA PRO A 92 -0.74 -18.33 17.48
C PRO A 92 -2.17 -17.81 17.30
N THR A 93 -2.44 -16.54 17.60
CA THR A 93 -3.77 -15.93 17.43
C THR A 93 -4.09 -15.74 15.96
N PHE A 94 -3.14 -15.22 15.19
CA PHE A 94 -3.22 -15.09 13.73
C PHE A 94 -3.47 -16.44 13.06
N THR A 95 -2.67 -17.46 13.40
CA THR A 95 -2.83 -18.82 12.85
C THR A 95 -4.17 -19.46 13.22
N SER A 96 -4.66 -19.21 14.43
CA SER A 96 -5.98 -19.69 14.88
C SER A 96 -7.11 -19.00 14.12
N GLY A 97 -6.97 -17.71 13.80
CA GLY A 97 -7.91 -16.97 12.95
C GLY A 97 -8.07 -17.61 11.56
N ILE A 98 -6.96 -17.94 10.90
CA ILE A 98 -6.94 -18.61 9.59
C ILE A 98 -7.62 -19.99 9.66
N ARG A 99 -7.30 -20.78 10.69
CA ARG A 99 -7.91 -22.11 10.86
C ARG A 99 -9.42 -22.01 11.08
N ASN A 100 -9.87 -20.99 11.82
CA ASN A 100 -11.28 -20.76 12.06
C ASN A 100 -12.02 -20.35 10.78
N SER A 101 -11.46 -19.46 9.96
CA SER A 101 -12.10 -19.07 8.69
C SER A 101 -12.17 -20.23 7.69
N ILE A 102 -11.11 -21.03 7.58
CA ILE A 102 -11.11 -22.26 6.77
C ILE A 102 -12.20 -23.23 7.28
N LYS A 103 -12.30 -23.42 8.59
CA LYS A 103 -13.32 -24.28 9.19
C LYS A 103 -14.73 -23.80 8.88
N THR A 104 -14.97 -22.48 8.95
CA THR A 104 -16.25 -21.87 8.59
C THR A 104 -16.60 -22.14 7.13
N ILE A 105 -15.68 -21.91 6.19
CA ILE A 105 -15.90 -22.18 4.75
C ILE A 105 -16.29 -23.64 4.52
N LEU A 106 -15.55 -24.59 5.12
CA LEU A 106 -15.85 -26.02 5.00
C LEU A 106 -17.16 -26.45 5.69
N GLN A 107 -17.64 -25.69 6.67
CA GLN A 107 -18.93 -25.94 7.33
C GLN A 107 -20.09 -25.37 6.51
N ASP A 108 -19.90 -24.18 5.94
CA ASP A 108 -20.90 -23.53 5.11
C ASP A 108 -21.12 -24.29 3.79
N ASP A 109 -20.06 -24.82 3.19
CA ASP A 109 -20.15 -25.67 2.00
C ASP A 109 -20.99 -26.93 2.27
N ARG A 110 -20.63 -27.71 3.31
CA ARG A 110 -21.39 -28.90 3.74
C ARG A 110 -22.84 -28.59 4.16
N ARG A 111 -23.11 -27.40 4.67
CA ARG A 111 -24.47 -26.97 5.03
C ARG A 111 -25.29 -26.60 3.80
N ASN A 112 -24.65 -26.06 2.76
CA ASN A 112 -25.32 -25.67 1.52
C ASN A 112 -25.55 -26.84 0.58
N GLU A 113 -24.76 -27.92 0.67
CA GLU A 113 -25.03 -29.20 -0.01
C GLU A 113 -26.40 -29.81 0.36
N GLY A 114 -26.89 -29.57 1.58
CA GLY A 114 -28.19 -30.07 2.04
C GLY A 114 -29.40 -29.23 1.62
N LYS A 115 -29.23 -28.12 0.89
CA LYS A 115 -30.32 -27.17 0.55
C LYS A 115 -30.76 -27.17 -0.90
N PHE A 116 -30.08 -27.87 -1.79
CA PHE A 116 -30.45 -28.01 -3.19
C PHE A 116 -30.79 -29.49 -3.46
N VAL A 117 -31.98 -29.98 -3.07
CA VAL A 117 -32.92 -30.82 -3.84
C VAL A 117 -34.14 -31.14 -2.94
N ASP A 118 -35.01 -30.17 -2.66
CA ASP A 118 -36.41 -30.48 -2.33
C ASP A 118 -37.30 -29.34 -2.84
N GLY A 119 -37.92 -29.57 -3.99
CA GLY A 119 -38.96 -28.70 -4.54
C GLY A 119 -38.50 -27.58 -5.47
N MET A 120 -38.34 -27.88 -6.76
CA MET A 120 -38.78 -26.93 -7.79
C MET A 120 -39.15 -27.64 -9.09
N ASP A 121 -40.38 -28.15 -9.12
CA ASP A 121 -41.17 -28.24 -10.35
C ASP A 121 -41.49 -26.80 -10.79
N ILE A 122 -40.85 -26.31 -11.84
CA ILE A 122 -41.34 -25.15 -12.60
C ILE A 122 -41.29 -25.54 -14.08
N ASP A 123 -42.45 -26.01 -14.53
CA ASP A 123 -42.86 -26.02 -15.91
C ASP A 123 -42.85 -24.59 -16.47
N GLY A 124 -42.27 -24.46 -17.67
CA GLY A 124 -42.73 -23.55 -18.73
C GLY A 124 -42.46 -22.06 -18.55
N ILE A 125 -41.39 -21.57 -19.18
CA ILE A 125 -41.42 -20.30 -19.94
C ILE A 125 -40.56 -20.48 -21.21
N GLU A 126 -41.20 -20.19 -22.34
CA GLU A 126 -40.72 -20.21 -23.73
C GLU A 126 -39.70 -19.08 -24.01
N GLU A 127 -38.95 -19.25 -25.11
CA GLU A 127 -38.47 -18.23 -26.09
C GLU A 127 -38.17 -16.80 -25.56
N GLU A 128 -36.99 -16.21 -25.76
CA GLU A 128 -36.38 -15.89 -27.05
C GLU A 128 -34.89 -15.55 -26.86
N THR A 129 -34.06 -15.97 -27.81
CA THR A 129 -32.74 -15.39 -28.07
C THR A 129 -32.88 -14.19 -29.00
N PRO A 130 -32.14 -13.09 -28.74
CA PRO A 130 -31.51 -12.35 -29.81
C PRO A 130 -29.99 -12.34 -29.62
N MET A 131 -29.31 -12.75 -30.68
CA MET A 131 -27.88 -12.55 -30.88
C MET A 131 -27.55 -11.06 -30.87
N ASP A 132 -26.55 -10.66 -30.09
CA ASP A 132 -25.85 -9.39 -30.29
C ASP A 132 -24.34 -9.66 -30.41
N GLU A 133 -23.86 -9.53 -31.65
CA GLU A 133 -22.47 -9.57 -32.07
C GLU A 133 -21.84 -8.21 -31.75
N GLY A 134 -21.00 -8.16 -30.71
CA GLY A 134 -20.16 -7.00 -30.39
C GLY A 134 -18.77 -7.46 -29.99
N THR A 135 -17.82 -7.24 -30.89
CA THR A 135 -16.39 -7.58 -30.89
C THR A 135 -15.58 -7.14 -29.64
N PRO A 136 -14.43 -7.79 -29.39
CA PRO A 136 -13.57 -7.54 -28.24
C PRO A 136 -12.62 -6.36 -28.50
N GLU A 137 -12.55 -5.40 -27.57
CA GLU A 137 -11.48 -4.40 -27.52
C GLU A 137 -10.75 -4.48 -26.17
N ASP A 138 -9.56 -5.06 -26.26
CA ASP A 138 -8.30 -4.60 -25.66
C ASP A 138 -8.23 -4.36 -24.14
N ASP A 139 -7.90 -5.47 -23.49
CA ASP A 139 -7.06 -5.58 -22.31
C ASP A 139 -5.64 -5.08 -22.61
N GLU A 140 -5.35 -3.81 -22.31
CA GLU A 140 -4.02 -3.30 -21.93
C GLU A 140 -4.12 -1.78 -21.68
N THR A 141 -4.30 -1.35 -20.43
CA THR A 141 -3.60 -0.19 -19.86
C THR A 141 -4.01 0.10 -18.41
N ARG A 142 -2.99 0.11 -17.55
CA ARG A 142 -2.86 0.81 -16.26
C ARG A 142 -3.67 0.25 -15.08
N VAL A 143 -3.14 -0.50 -14.12
CA VAL A 143 -1.77 -0.56 -13.55
C VAL A 143 -1.06 0.80 -13.56
N VAL A 144 -1.51 1.74 -12.74
CA VAL A 144 -0.71 2.59 -11.81
C VAL A 144 -1.73 3.51 -11.11
N ARG A 145 -2.22 3.08 -9.94
CA ARG A 145 -2.83 3.99 -8.97
C ARG A 145 -2.64 3.46 -7.54
N PHE A 146 -1.39 3.16 -7.23
CA PHE A 146 -0.95 3.14 -5.84
C PHE A 146 0.05 4.28 -5.69
N VAL A 147 -0.02 4.96 -4.55
CA VAL A 147 0.74 6.14 -4.14
C VAL A 147 0.11 7.48 -4.55
N ASN A 148 -0.98 7.84 -3.87
CA ASN A 148 -1.22 9.23 -3.48
C ASN A 148 -2.27 9.31 -2.37
N TYR A 149 -1.86 9.12 -1.11
CA TYR A 149 -2.55 9.60 0.10
C TYR A 149 -1.59 9.51 1.29
N ALA A 150 -0.51 10.29 1.23
CA ALA A 150 0.34 10.59 2.38
C ALA A 150 0.86 12.04 2.28
N ARG A 151 -0.05 12.96 1.93
CA ARG A 151 0.16 14.40 2.08
C ARG A 151 -1.15 15.00 2.60
N SER A 152 -1.47 14.66 3.84
CA SER A 152 -2.29 15.54 4.67
C SER A 152 -1.36 16.66 5.11
N GLU A 153 -1.45 17.79 4.41
CA GLU A 153 -0.83 19.04 4.85
C GLU A 153 -1.47 19.45 6.18
N PRO A 154 -0.69 19.89 7.19
CA PRO A 154 -1.28 20.63 8.30
C PRO A 154 -1.73 22.00 7.77
N ASP A 155 -2.99 22.36 8.06
CA ASP A 155 -3.54 23.70 7.86
C ASP A 155 -2.57 24.77 8.40
N LEU A 156 -1.93 25.48 7.48
CA LEU A 156 -1.21 26.72 7.78
C LEU A 156 -2.24 27.84 7.84
N ASP A 157 -2.52 28.29 9.05
CA ASP A 157 -3.34 29.47 9.35
C ASP A 157 -2.69 30.72 8.72
N PRO A 158 -3.37 31.46 7.83
CA PRO A 158 -2.80 32.63 7.19
C PRO A 158 -3.16 33.86 8.00
N ARG A 159 -2.24 34.39 8.82
CA ARG A 159 -2.07 35.83 9.15
C ARG A 159 -1.08 36.02 10.30
N ASP A 160 0.10 36.56 9.97
CA ASP A 160 0.51 37.89 10.46
C ASP A 160 1.75 38.33 9.68
N GLU A 161 1.57 39.40 8.91
CA GLU A 161 2.64 40.09 8.18
C GLU A 161 3.56 40.83 9.17
N PRO A 162 4.89 40.83 8.98
CA PRO A 162 5.75 41.79 9.64
C PRO A 162 5.69 43.12 8.88
N THR A 163 4.98 44.12 9.43
CA THR A 163 5.10 45.51 8.96
C THR A 163 6.49 46.03 9.28
N SER A 164 7.32 46.08 8.26
CA SER A 164 8.52 46.93 8.20
C SER A 164 8.08 48.38 8.04
N GLU A 165 8.22 49.19 9.09
CA GLU A 165 8.25 50.65 8.98
C GLU A 165 9.57 51.15 9.57
N ASP A 166 10.47 51.53 8.68
CA ASP A 166 11.45 52.60 8.89
C ASP A 166 10.86 53.81 8.12
N PRO A 167 10.89 55.06 8.62
CA PRO A 167 12.15 55.81 8.55
C PRO A 167 12.36 57.00 9.55
N HIS A 168 13.65 57.31 9.77
CA HIS A 168 14.27 58.63 9.95
C HIS A 168 13.78 59.63 11.03
N GLU A 169 14.60 59.81 12.07
CA GLU A 169 14.96 61.09 12.70
C GLU A 169 16.27 60.83 13.49
N GLY A 170 17.45 61.35 13.14
CA GLY A 170 17.79 62.77 13.19
C GLY A 170 18.10 63.19 14.62
N VAL A 171 19.39 63.20 15.04
CA VAL A 171 20.07 64.22 15.90
C VAL A 171 21.40 63.69 16.48
N ALA A 172 22.48 64.26 15.95
CA ALA A 172 23.77 64.70 16.50
C ALA A 172 24.65 63.82 17.45
N PRO A 173 25.99 63.84 17.26
CA PRO A 173 26.98 63.26 18.16
C PRO A 173 27.39 64.26 19.25
N LYS A 174 27.67 63.77 20.47
CA LYS A 174 28.44 64.53 21.46
C LYS A 174 29.72 63.81 21.82
N ILE A 175 30.80 64.44 21.39
CA ILE A 175 32.19 64.25 21.77
C ILE A 175 32.39 64.95 23.12
N GLY A 176 33.08 64.26 24.03
CA GLY A 176 33.67 64.75 25.29
C GLY A 176 34.36 63.52 25.90
N LEU A 177 35.68 63.37 25.95
CA LEU A 177 36.75 64.31 26.34
C LEU A 177 36.40 65.04 27.63
N ASP A 178 36.73 64.39 28.74
CA ASP A 178 37.15 65.04 29.96
C ASP A 178 38.43 64.33 30.46
N ASP A 179 39.37 65.18 30.86
CA ASP A 179 40.73 64.94 31.37
C ASP A 179 40.78 64.16 32.70
#